data_AF-A0A2A2I2A2-F1
#
_entry.id   AF-A0A2A2I2A2-F1
#
_cell.length_a   1.000
_cell.length_b   1.000
_cell.length_c   1.000
_cell.angle_alpha   90.00
_cell.angle_beta   90.00
_cell.angle_gamma   90.00
#
_symmetry.space_group_name_H-M   'P 1'
#
loop_
_entity.id
_entity.type
_entity.pdbx_description
1 polymer ?
#
loop_
_entity_poly.entity_id
_entity_poly.type
_entity_poly.pdbx_seq_one_letter_code
_entity_poly.pdbx_strand_id
1 'polypeptide(L)'
;MKTAHELIPRRLGRGRHYRFALILEGLLILAAMAALLDGSFWGHYLASAACGLQNGLVTRYSDAIVRTTHLTGIITDLGLMVGARLRGVPFDRRKAILFLLIVGGFIAGSGIGAILFRYLGFVALSIPAILAFAISALYGLYSYRRRLGDS
;
A
#
# COMPACT_ATOMS: atom_id res chain seq x y z
N MET A 1 8.48 -36.66 -21.47
CA MET A 1 7.32 -35.77 -21.73
C MET A 1 6.60 -35.54 -20.41
N LYS A 2 7.01 -34.52 -19.64
CA LYS A 2 6.44 -34.20 -18.30
C LYS A 2 5.29 -33.19 -18.47
N THR A 3 4.14 -33.52 -17.92
CA THR A 3 2.87 -32.80 -18.01
C THR A 3 2.84 -31.54 -17.13
N ALA A 4 2.19 -30.51 -17.64
CA ALA A 4 2.12 -29.15 -17.11
C ALA A 4 1.18 -29.01 -15.88
N HIS A 5 1.48 -29.70 -14.77
CA HIS A 5 0.67 -29.63 -13.54
C HIS A 5 1.40 -29.12 -12.28
N GLU A 6 2.64 -28.61 -12.40
CA GLU A 6 3.49 -28.27 -11.24
C GLU A 6 3.91 -26.79 -11.09
N LEU A 7 3.16 -25.82 -11.60
CA LEU A 7 3.48 -24.39 -11.37
C LEU A 7 2.26 -23.56 -10.93
N ILE A 8 1.54 -24.01 -9.91
CA ILE A 8 0.72 -23.10 -9.09
C ILE A 8 1.42 -22.95 -7.74
N PRO A 9 2.31 -21.95 -7.56
CA PRO A 9 2.86 -21.69 -6.24
C PRO A 9 1.70 -21.39 -5.28
N ARG A 10 1.63 -22.19 -4.21
CA ARG A 10 0.59 -22.20 -3.19
C ARG A 10 0.29 -20.77 -2.70
N ARG A 11 -0.82 -20.18 -3.16
CA ARG A 11 -1.26 -18.82 -2.79
C ARG A 11 -1.85 -18.72 -1.36
N LEU A 12 -1.91 -19.83 -0.62
CA LEU A 12 -2.68 -19.99 0.62
C LEU A 12 -2.01 -19.40 1.88
N GLY A 13 -0.70 -19.17 1.87
CA GLY A 13 0.01 -18.56 3.02
C GLY A 13 -0.04 -17.02 3.05
N ARG A 14 -0.26 -16.38 1.90
CA ARG A 14 -0.17 -14.91 1.76
C ARG A 14 -1.24 -14.17 2.56
N GLY A 15 -2.45 -14.70 2.68
CA GLY A 15 -3.52 -13.95 3.35
C GLY A 15 -3.32 -13.71 4.85
N ARG A 16 -2.74 -14.67 5.56
CA ARG A 16 -2.53 -14.55 7.01
C ARG A 16 -1.44 -13.51 7.33
N HIS A 17 -0.32 -13.56 6.61
CA HIS A 17 0.76 -12.59 6.79
C HIS A 17 0.35 -11.16 6.40
N TYR A 18 -0.57 -11.02 5.43
CA TYR A 18 -1.10 -9.71 5.01
C TYR A 18 -1.85 -9.01 6.15
N ARG A 19 -2.77 -9.75 6.79
CA ARG A 19 -3.56 -9.25 7.93
C ARG A 19 -2.67 -8.85 9.09
N PHE A 20 -1.70 -9.70 9.44
CA PHE A 20 -0.76 -9.42 10.52
C PHE A 20 0.10 -8.19 10.23
N ALA A 21 0.58 -8.03 8.99
CA ALA A 21 1.35 -6.86 8.60
C ALA A 21 0.53 -5.56 8.71
N LEU A 22 -0.74 -5.56 8.26
CA LEU A 22 -1.63 -4.40 8.40
C LEU A 22 -1.94 -4.05 9.86
N ILE A 23 -2.12 -5.06 10.72
CA ILE A 23 -2.31 -4.84 12.16
C ILE A 23 -1.05 -4.21 12.76
N LEU A 24 0.12 -4.76 12.44
CA LEU A 24 1.40 -4.25 12.93
C LEU A 24 1.66 -2.82 12.43
N GLU A 25 1.34 -2.52 11.17
CA GLU A 25 1.42 -1.17 10.59
C GLU A 25 0.53 -0.20 11.37
N GLY A 26 -0.75 -0.54 11.58
CA GLY A 26 -1.67 0.29 12.36
C GLY A 26 -1.19 0.53 13.80
N LEU A 27 -0.65 -0.50 14.46
CA LEU A 27 -0.09 -0.37 15.81
C LEU A 27 1.15 0.53 15.84
N LEU A 28 2.06 0.41 14.87
CA LEU A 28 3.23 1.28 14.76
C LEU A 28 2.82 2.74 14.52
N ILE A 29 1.79 2.99 13.72
CA ILE A 29 1.25 4.34 13.49
C ILE A 29 0.64 4.91 14.78
N LEU A 30 -0.14 4.12 15.54
CA LEU A 30 -0.70 4.58 16.81
C LEU A 30 0.38 4.85 17.86
N ALA A 31 1.41 3.99 17.93
CA ALA A 31 2.55 4.20 18.81
C ALA A 31 3.35 5.45 18.42
N ALA A 32 3.53 5.68 17.11
CA ALA A 32 4.15 6.90 16.59
C ALA A 32 3.33 8.13 16.96
N MET A 33 2.01 8.07 16.80
CA MET A 33 1.09 9.15 17.17
C MET A 33 1.19 9.50 18.66
N ALA A 34 1.14 8.50 19.54
CA ALA A 34 1.26 8.71 20.99
C ALA A 34 2.60 9.36 21.35
N ALA A 35 3.71 8.82 20.82
CA ALA A 35 5.03 9.38 21.07
C ALA A 35 5.20 10.82 20.53
N LEU A 36 4.63 11.14 19.36
CA LEU A 36 4.68 12.49 18.79
C LEU A 36 3.84 13.49 19.60
N LEU A 37 2.69 13.06 20.14
CA LEU A 37 1.86 13.89 21.02
C LEU A 37 2.60 14.23 22.33
N ASP A 38 3.40 13.29 22.84
CA ASP A 38 4.27 13.51 24.01
C ASP A 38 5.55 14.30 23.69
N GLY A 39 5.74 14.74 22.43
CA GLY A 39 6.95 15.45 21.98
C GLY A 39 8.21 14.57 21.89
N SER A 40 8.04 13.25 21.93
CA SER A 40 9.14 12.28 21.91
C SER A 40 9.68 12.05 20.51
N PHE A 41 11.00 12.14 20.37
CA PHE A 41 11.71 11.89 19.11
C PHE A 41 11.50 10.46 18.58
N TRP A 42 11.19 9.49 19.46
CA TRP A 42 10.88 8.11 19.07
C TRP A 42 9.70 7.99 18.11
N GLY A 43 8.77 8.96 18.14
CA GLY A 43 7.63 8.99 17.24
C GLY A 43 8.01 9.00 15.76
N HIS A 44 9.10 9.70 15.39
CA HIS A 44 9.58 9.73 14.01
C HIS A 44 10.15 8.38 13.56
N TYR A 45 10.87 7.67 14.44
CA TYR A 45 11.39 6.33 14.14
C TYR A 45 10.27 5.31 13.97
N LEU A 46 9.25 5.36 14.83
CA LEU A 46 8.07 4.49 14.73
C LEU A 46 7.28 4.75 13.45
N ALA A 47 7.09 6.03 13.08
CA ALA A 47 6.45 6.40 11.82
C ALA A 47 7.26 5.88 10.62
N SER A 48 8.59 6.04 10.65
CA SER A 48 9.47 5.51 9.60
C SER A 48 9.39 3.98 9.50
N ALA A 49 9.30 3.27 10.63
CA ALA A 49 9.12 1.82 10.66
C ALA A 49 7.78 1.41 10.06
N ALA A 50 6.70 2.12 10.38
CA ALA A 50 5.37 1.90 9.78
C ALA A 50 5.41 2.10 8.26
N CYS A 51 5.98 3.20 7.77
CA CYS A 51 6.14 3.45 6.34
C CYS A 51 6.99 2.37 5.65
N GLY A 52 8.09 1.93 6.29
CA GLY A 52 8.93 0.84 5.79
C GLY A 52 8.15 -0.47 5.65
N LEU A 53 7.34 -0.80 6.67
CA LEU A 53 6.46 -1.97 6.64
C LEU A 53 5.43 -1.87 5.52
N GLN A 54 4.79 -0.70 5.34
CA GLN A 54 3.84 -0.45 4.27
C GLN A 54 4.48 -0.64 2.89
N ASN A 55 5.68 -0.11 2.68
CA ASN A 55 6.42 -0.26 1.42
C ASN A 55 6.75 -1.73 1.14
N GLY A 56 7.20 -2.48 2.16
CA GLY A 56 7.46 -3.91 2.05
C GLY A 56 6.20 -4.72 1.76
N LEU A 57 5.08 -4.36 2.40
CA LEU A 57 3.77 -4.97 2.19
C LEU A 57 3.29 -4.78 0.75
N VAL A 58 3.26 -3.54 0.26
CA VAL A 58 2.82 -3.23 -1.10
C VAL A 58 3.70 -3.93 -2.13
N THR A 59 5.02 -3.91 -1.96
CA THR A 59 5.95 -4.58 -2.89
C THR A 59 5.71 -6.09 -2.93
N ARG A 60 5.55 -6.73 -1.76
CA ARG A 60 5.38 -8.19 -1.67
C ARG A 60 4.06 -8.66 -2.26
N TYR A 61 2.98 -7.90 -2.09
CA TYR A 61 1.64 -8.31 -2.54
C TYR A 61 1.28 -7.82 -3.94
N SER A 62 2.04 -6.87 -4.48
CA SER A 62 1.97 -6.46 -5.89
C SER A 62 2.91 -7.23 -6.81
N ASP A 63 3.57 -8.30 -6.33
CA ASP A 63 4.60 -9.04 -7.08
C ASP A 63 5.70 -8.11 -7.63
N ALA A 64 6.14 -7.15 -6.80
CA ALA A 64 7.12 -6.11 -7.10
C ALA A 64 6.73 -5.11 -8.21
N ILE A 65 5.48 -5.14 -8.69
CA ILE A 65 4.99 -4.21 -9.72
C ILE A 65 4.84 -2.79 -9.16
N VAL A 66 4.42 -2.65 -7.89
CA VAL A 66 4.15 -1.35 -7.26
C VAL A 66 5.10 -1.10 -6.10
N ARG A 67 5.72 0.09 -6.08
CA ARG A 67 6.47 0.61 -4.93
C ARG A 67 6.10 2.08 -4.71
N THR A 68 5.58 2.38 -3.52
CA THR A 68 5.04 3.68 -3.10
C THR A 68 6.09 4.80 -3.05
N THR A 69 7.37 4.48 -2.84
CA THR A 69 8.47 5.46 -2.76
C THR A 69 9.09 5.81 -4.12
N HIS A 70 8.83 5.02 -5.15
CA HIS A 70 9.38 5.24 -6.49
C HIS A 70 8.45 6.09 -7.37
N LEU A 71 7.72 7.04 -6.77
CA LEU A 71 6.76 7.88 -7.48
C LEU A 71 7.39 8.65 -8.64
N THR A 72 8.60 9.20 -8.44
CA THR A 72 9.33 9.90 -9.50
C THR A 72 9.61 8.99 -10.69
N GLY A 73 9.94 7.72 -10.46
CA GLY A 73 10.12 6.73 -11.53
C GLY A 73 8.83 6.48 -12.31
N ILE A 74 7.69 6.40 -11.61
CA ILE A 74 6.37 6.25 -12.24
C ILE A 74 6.02 7.47 -13.11
N ILE A 75 6.32 8.68 -12.64
CA ILE A 75 6.12 9.92 -13.42
C ILE A 75 7.01 9.93 -14.67
N THR A 76 8.29 9.57 -14.53
CA THR A 76 9.22 9.45 -15.66
C THR A 76 8.73 8.43 -16.69
N ASP A 77 8.32 7.25 -16.24
CA ASP A 77 7.81 6.21 -17.13
C ASP A 77 6.53 6.67 -17.86
N LEU A 78 5.64 7.39 -17.18
CA LEU A 78 4.45 7.98 -17.80
C LEU A 78 4.84 8.99 -18.89
N GLY A 79 5.84 9.84 -18.63
CA GLY A 79 6.41 10.76 -19.62
C GLY A 79 7.00 10.04 -20.83
N LEU A 80 7.75 8.95 -20.60
CA LEU A 80 8.31 8.12 -21.67
C LEU A 80 7.22 7.45 -22.51
N MET A 81 6.13 6.97 -21.88
CA MET A 81 4.99 6.38 -22.58
C MET A 81 4.28 7.40 -23.47
N VAL A 82 4.07 8.62 -22.98
CA VAL A 82 3.51 9.73 -23.78
C VAL A 82 4.44 10.07 -24.95
N GLY A 83 5.74 10.21 -24.69
CA GLY A 83 6.74 10.48 -25.73
C GLY A 83 6.80 9.38 -26.80
N ALA A 84 6.68 8.12 -26.42
CA ALA A 84 6.64 7.00 -27.37
C ALA A 84 5.37 7.05 -28.24
N ARG A 85 4.21 7.40 -27.65
CA ARG A 85 2.95 7.52 -28.38
C ARG A 85 2.97 8.65 -29.42
N LEU A 86 3.67 9.74 -29.13
CA LEU A 86 3.91 10.83 -30.10
C LEU A 86 4.77 10.37 -31.28
N ARG A 87 5.66 9.39 -31.10
CA ARG A 87 6.46 8.75 -32.16
C ARG A 87 5.73 7.62 -32.90
N GLY A 88 4.44 7.41 -32.65
CA GLY A 88 3.65 6.35 -33.30
C GLY A 88 3.77 4.96 -32.68
N VAL A 89 4.46 4.82 -31.53
CA VAL A 89 4.55 3.53 -30.82
C VAL A 89 3.20 3.20 -30.14
N PRO A 90 2.77 1.93 -30.11
CA PRO A 90 1.56 1.52 -29.40
C PRO A 90 1.59 1.92 -27.93
N PHE A 91 0.48 2.48 -27.43
CA PHE A 91 0.37 2.95 -26.05
C PHE A 91 -0.30 1.90 -25.15
N ASP A 92 0.42 1.46 -24.13
CA ASP A 92 -0.12 0.56 -23.12
C ASP A 92 -1.07 1.32 -22.17
N ARG A 93 -2.36 1.30 -22.50
CA ARG A 93 -3.40 1.96 -21.70
C ARG A 93 -3.51 1.40 -20.29
N ARG A 94 -3.30 0.09 -20.09
CA ARG A 94 -3.49 -0.54 -18.77
C ARG A 94 -2.39 -0.07 -17.81
N LYS A 95 -1.13 -0.07 -18.28
CA LYS A 95 0.01 0.44 -17.51
C LYS A 95 -0.15 1.92 -17.20
N ALA A 96 -0.61 2.73 -18.17
CA ALA A 96 -0.85 4.15 -17.96
C ALA A 96 -1.93 4.42 -16.90
N ILE A 97 -3.05 3.70 -16.94
CA ILE A 97 -4.12 3.83 -15.93
C ILE A 97 -3.58 3.48 -14.54
N LEU A 98 -2.82 2.39 -14.39
CA LEU A 98 -2.22 2.02 -13.12
C LEU A 98 -1.32 3.14 -12.57
N PHE A 99 -0.44 3.69 -13.41
CA PHE A 99 0.44 4.80 -13.02
C PHE A 99 -0.33 6.07 -12.65
N LEU A 100 -1.34 6.43 -13.43
CA LEU A 100 -2.20 7.58 -13.13
C LEU A 100 -2.97 7.40 -11.81
N LEU A 101 -3.47 6.20 -11.52
CA LEU A 101 -4.14 5.90 -10.25
C LEU A 101 -3.17 6.01 -9.07
N ILE A 102 -1.94 5.50 -9.21
CA ILE A 102 -0.92 5.61 -8.15
C ILE A 102 -0.55 7.07 -7.92
N VAL A 103 -0.25 7.82 -8.98
CA VAL A 103 0.14 9.25 -8.89
C VAL A 103 -1.00 10.09 -8.34
N GLY A 104 -2.21 9.92 -8.88
CA GLY A 104 -3.39 10.64 -8.43
C GLY A 104 -3.75 10.32 -6.97
N GLY A 105 -3.70 9.05 -6.59
CA GLY A 105 -3.91 8.62 -5.20
C GLY A 105 -2.87 9.20 -4.24
N PHE A 106 -1.59 9.23 -4.63
CA PHE A 106 -0.53 9.83 -3.82
C PHE A 106 -0.74 11.35 -3.63
N ILE A 107 -1.00 12.09 -4.71
CA ILE A 107 -1.21 13.55 -4.65
C ILE A 107 -2.45 13.88 -3.82
N ALA A 108 -3.57 13.21 -4.09
CA ALA A 108 -4.81 13.41 -3.34
C ALA A 108 -4.64 13.06 -1.86
N GLY A 109 -4.04 11.90 -1.55
CA GLY A 109 -3.77 11.47 -0.18
C GLY A 109 -2.84 12.40 0.58
N SER A 110 -1.77 12.90 -0.07
CA SER A 110 -0.84 13.86 0.53
C SER A 110 -1.55 15.20 0.82
N GLY A 111 -2.37 15.69 -0.12
CA GLY A 111 -3.14 16.92 0.04
C GLY A 111 -4.16 16.80 1.18
N ILE A 112 -4.94 15.72 1.20
CA ILE A 112 -5.90 15.43 2.28
C ILE A 112 -5.17 15.29 3.62
N GLY A 113 -4.04 14.59 3.66
CA GLY A 113 -3.21 14.42 4.85
C GLY A 113 -2.68 15.75 5.40
N ALA A 114 -2.20 16.65 4.53
CA ALA A 114 -1.73 17.97 4.94
C ALA A 114 -2.87 18.83 5.52
N ILE A 115 -4.05 18.80 4.89
CA ILE A 115 -5.25 19.48 5.38
C ILE A 115 -5.65 18.91 6.75
N LEU A 116 -5.71 17.59 6.89
CA LEU A 116 -6.06 16.94 8.16
C LEU A 116 -5.05 17.25 9.26
N PHE A 117 -3.75 17.24 8.96
CA PHE A 117 -2.71 17.59 9.93
C PHE A 117 -2.85 19.03 10.42
N ARG A 118 -3.24 19.97 9.55
CA ARG A 118 -3.51 21.35 9.95
C ARG A 118 -4.63 21.48 10.98
N TYR A 119 -5.66 20.63 10.91
CA TYR A 119 -6.81 20.69 11.83
C TYR A 119 -6.69 19.77 13.05
N LEU A 120 -6.06 18.61 12.90
CA LEU A 120 -6.01 17.54 13.91
C LEU A 120 -4.61 17.35 14.52
N GLY A 121 -3.57 18.01 13.99
CA GLY A 121 -2.19 17.77 14.38
C GLY A 121 -1.80 16.30 14.22
N PHE A 122 -1.05 15.75 15.17
CA PHE A 122 -0.64 14.33 15.14
C PHE A 122 -1.81 13.35 15.25
N VAL A 123 -2.98 13.76 15.76
CA VAL A 123 -4.19 12.91 15.80
C VAL A 123 -4.63 12.52 14.38
N ALA A 124 -4.23 13.27 13.34
CA ALA A 124 -4.45 12.89 11.94
C ALA A 124 -3.88 11.49 11.60
N LEU A 125 -2.87 11.01 12.32
CA LEU A 125 -2.30 9.66 12.15
C LEU A 125 -3.28 8.54 12.53
N SER A 126 -4.33 8.82 13.30
CA SER A 126 -5.39 7.85 13.58
C SER A 126 -6.10 7.40 12.30
N ILE A 127 -6.21 8.25 11.28
CA ILE A 127 -6.91 7.96 10.02
C ILE A 127 -6.23 6.82 9.24
N PRO A 128 -4.93 6.88 8.89
CA PRO A 128 -4.26 5.76 8.24
C PRO A 128 -4.21 4.50 9.13
N ALA A 129 -4.12 4.64 10.46
CA ALA A 129 -4.19 3.48 11.37
C ALA A 129 -5.57 2.77 11.30
N ILE A 130 -6.66 3.53 11.38
CA ILE A 130 -8.03 3.01 11.24
C ILE A 130 -8.21 2.34 9.88
N LEU A 131 -7.70 2.95 8.81
CA LEU A 131 -7.76 2.36 7.48
C LEU A 131 -7.01 1.02 7.41
N ALA A 132 -5.81 0.92 8.00
CA ALA A 132 -5.05 -0.33 8.04
C ALA A 132 -5.81 -1.43 8.80
N PHE A 133 -6.40 -1.10 9.96
CA PHE A 133 -7.23 -2.04 10.72
C PHE A 133 -8.50 -2.43 9.97
N ALA A 134 -9.17 -1.49 9.32
CA ALA A 134 -10.37 -1.75 8.52
C ALA A 134 -10.07 -2.71 7.37
N ILE A 135 -8.98 -2.49 6.63
CA ILE A 135 -8.55 -3.39 5.54
C ILE A 135 -8.21 -4.78 6.12
N SER A 136 -7.53 -4.85 7.27
CA SER A 136 -7.21 -6.13 7.91
C SER A 136 -8.46 -6.90 8.35
N ALA A 137 -9.45 -6.20 8.90
CA ALA A 137 -10.73 -6.77 9.33
C ALA A 137 -11.55 -7.25 8.12
N LEU A 138 -11.68 -6.44 7.07
CA LEU A 138 -12.36 -6.79 5.83
C LEU A 138 -11.74 -8.03 5.17
N TYR A 139 -10.41 -8.06 5.08
CA TYR A 139 -9.70 -9.22 4.56
C TYR A 139 -9.90 -10.46 5.45
N GLY A 140 -9.93 -10.27 6.77
CA GLY A 140 -10.25 -11.31 7.74
C GLY A 140 -11.63 -11.92 7.51
N LEU A 141 -12.66 -11.08 7.39
CA LEU A 141 -14.03 -11.50 7.12
C LEU A 141 -14.16 -12.21 5.77
N TYR A 142 -13.55 -11.67 4.72
CA TYR A 142 -13.50 -12.29 3.41
C TYR A 142 -12.85 -13.69 3.47
N SER A 143 -11.73 -13.82 4.16
CA SER A 143 -11.01 -15.09 4.30
C SER A 143 -11.78 -16.13 5.14
N TYR A 144 -12.58 -15.69 6.10
CA TYR A 144 -13.43 -16.56 6.92
C TYR A 144 -14.63 -17.07 6.12
N ARG A 145 -15.35 -16.18 5.42
CA ARG A 145 -16.49 -16.55 4.57
C ARG A 145 -16.12 -17.55 3.48
N ARG A 146 -14.94 -17.38 2.87
CA ARG A 146 -14.46 -18.32 1.84
C ARG A 146 -14.21 -19.73 2.40
N ARG A 147 -13.70 -19.84 3.64
CA ARG A 147 -13.48 -21.15 4.28
C ARG A 147 -14.77 -21.89 4.58
N LEU A 148 -15.84 -21.16 4.93
CA LEU A 148 -17.16 -21.73 5.19
C LEU A 148 -17.91 -22.18 3.92
N GLY A 149 -17.66 -21.54 2.78
CA GLY A 149 -18.26 -21.95 1.50
C GLY A 149 -17.58 -23.14 0.81
N ASP A 150 -16.37 -23.51 1.28
CA ASP A 150 -15.59 -24.65 0.78
C ASP A 150 -15.75 -25.91 1.69
N SER A 151 -16.64 -25.89 2.70
CA SER A 151 -16.95 -27.01 3.63
C SER A 151 -18.38 -27.50 3.47
#